data_AF-A0A6S7IK86-F1
#
_entry.id   AF-A0A6S7IK86-F1
#
_cell.length_a   1.000
_cell.length_b   1.000
_cell.length_c   1.000
_cell.angle_alpha   90.00
_cell.angle_beta   90.00
_cell.angle_gamma   90.00
#
_symmetry.space_group_name_H-M   'P 1'
#
loop_
_entity.id
_entity.type
_entity.pdbx_description
1 polymer ?
#
loop_
_entity_poly.entity_id
_entity_poly.type
_entity_poly.pdbx_seq_one_letter_code
_entity_poly.pdbx_strand_id
1 'polypeptide(L)'
;MAMESGKGFKKHEQSEIHMRAMASRKEFREKRGQTVRNLIQVRPEHKIWLKTVFNTTKYLVANGLSFRGHEENSMLEEGLSGGLYLNTFSDLIFPQDPHLQQIATYLPTNAKYTSPEIQNEVIETLAEIERDSRQRVQRSRVIHPNDGWNY
;
A
#
# COMPACT_ATOMS: atom_id res chain seq x y z
N MET A 1 10.01 -28.49 22.81
CA MET A 1 10.76 -27.36 22.21
C MET A 1 10.43 -27.28 20.73
N ALA A 2 10.30 -26.06 20.18
CA ALA A 2 9.82 -25.77 18.82
C ALA A 2 10.85 -26.12 17.71
N MET A 3 11.39 -27.34 17.74
CA MET A 3 12.37 -27.85 16.77
C MET A 3 11.95 -29.19 16.14
N GLU A 4 10.67 -29.56 16.20
CA GLU A 4 10.16 -30.68 15.39
C GLU A 4 9.78 -30.19 13.98
N SER A 5 10.59 -30.60 13.01
CA SER A 5 10.41 -30.36 11.57
C SER A 5 8.94 -30.58 11.14
N GLY A 6 8.31 -29.51 10.61
CA GLY A 6 7.02 -29.55 9.91
C GLY A 6 5.74 -29.53 10.75
N LYS A 7 5.77 -29.87 12.05
CA LYS A 7 4.55 -29.89 12.92
C LYS A 7 4.57 -28.89 14.07
N GLY A 8 5.73 -28.31 14.38
CA GLY A 8 5.89 -27.36 15.48
C GLY A 8 5.04 -26.09 15.35
N PHE A 9 4.94 -25.53 14.15
CA PHE A 9 4.18 -24.28 13.92
C PHE A 9 2.67 -24.46 14.09
N LYS A 10 2.07 -25.54 13.54
CA LYS A 10 0.64 -25.85 13.74
C LYS A 10 0.32 -26.14 15.20
N LYS A 11 1.17 -26.90 15.90
CA LYS A 11 1.02 -27.13 17.34
C LYS A 11 1.15 -25.83 18.14
N HIS A 12 2.06 -24.94 17.74
CA HIS A 12 2.23 -23.63 18.38
C HIS A 12 1.02 -22.72 18.16
N GLU A 13 0.50 -22.63 16.94
CA GLU A 13 -0.69 -21.85 16.60
C GLU A 13 -1.92 -22.30 17.41
N GLN A 14 -2.06 -23.61 17.65
CA GLN A 14 -3.14 -24.17 18.46
C GLN A 14 -2.83 -24.16 19.97
N SER A 15 -1.63 -23.76 20.38
CA SER A 15 -1.25 -23.75 21.79
C SER A 15 -2.03 -22.69 22.56
N GLU A 16 -2.34 -23.00 23.82
CA GLU A 16 -3.05 -22.09 24.71
C GLU A 16 -2.31 -20.75 24.89
N ILE A 17 -0.97 -20.80 24.85
CA ILE A 17 -0.10 -19.61 24.93
C ILE A 17 -0.30 -18.72 23.70
N HIS A 18 -0.30 -19.29 22.50
CA HIS A 18 -0.55 -18.52 21.28
C HIS A 18 -1.97 -17.95 21.25
N MET A 19 -2.98 -18.74 21.61
CA MET A 19 -4.37 -18.27 21.66
C MET A 19 -4.55 -17.11 22.64
N ARG A 20 -3.98 -17.21 23.85
CA ARG A 20 -4.01 -16.12 24.84
C ARG A 20 -3.25 -14.89 24.34
N ALA A 21 -2.07 -15.05 23.74
CA ALA A 21 -1.32 -13.94 23.16
C ALA A 21 -2.09 -13.23 22.03
N MET A 22 -2.76 -13.99 21.17
CA MET A 22 -3.59 -13.46 20.08
C MET A 22 -4.86 -12.77 20.60
N ALA A 23 -5.50 -13.31 21.65
CA ALA A 23 -6.61 -12.67 22.33
C ALA A 23 -6.19 -11.32 22.96
N SER A 24 -5.09 -11.30 23.72
CA SER A 24 -4.53 -10.08 24.29
C SER A 24 -4.14 -9.05 23.21
N ARG A 25 -3.57 -9.51 22.09
CA ARG A 25 -3.24 -8.64 20.95
C ARG A 25 -4.50 -8.07 20.30
N LYS A 26 -5.56 -8.87 20.16
CA LYS A 26 -6.86 -8.42 19.63
C LYS A 26 -7.48 -7.35 20.54
N GLU A 27 -7.53 -7.58 21.85
CA GLU A 27 -8.01 -6.60 22.83
C GLU A 27 -7.18 -5.31 22.82
N PHE A 28 -5.86 -5.43 22.71
CA PHE A 28 -4.97 -4.27 22.62
C PHE A 28 -5.23 -3.44 21.35
N ARG A 29 -5.46 -4.12 20.22
CA ARG A 29 -5.84 -3.46 18.96
C ARG A 29 -7.21 -2.77 19.09
N GLU A 30 -8.18 -3.39 19.75
CA GLU A 30 -9.50 -2.81 19.99
C GLU A 30 -9.40 -1.55 20.85
N LYS A 31 -8.66 -1.59 21.97
CA LYS A 31 -8.44 -0.43 22.85
C LYS A 31 -7.73 0.75 22.16
N ARG A 32 -6.82 0.47 21.23
CA ARG A 32 -6.14 1.51 20.42
C ARG A 32 -6.92 1.92 19.17
N GLY A 33 -8.11 1.38 18.95
CA GLY A 33 -8.89 1.64 17.76
C GLY A 33 -8.21 1.20 16.47
N GLN A 34 -7.39 0.15 16.51
CA GLN A 34 -6.69 -0.48 15.37
C GLN A 34 -7.43 -1.71 14.84
N THR A 35 -8.75 -1.77 15.05
CA THR A 35 -9.60 -2.79 14.43
C THR A 35 -9.64 -2.58 12.92
N VAL A 36 -9.91 -3.65 12.16
CA VAL A 36 -10.10 -3.55 10.70
C VAL A 36 -11.19 -2.51 10.37
N ARG A 37 -12.24 -2.43 11.19
CA ARG A 37 -13.33 -1.44 11.06
C ARG A 37 -12.85 0.01 11.21
N ASN A 38 -11.96 0.28 12.17
CA ASN A 38 -11.41 1.62 12.38
C ASN A 38 -10.32 1.97 11.36
N LEU A 39 -9.64 0.97 10.79
CA LEU A 39 -8.78 1.12 9.62
C LEU A 39 -9.58 1.44 8.35
N ILE A 40 -10.81 0.93 8.20
CA ILE A 40 -11.72 1.24 7.08
C ILE A 40 -12.33 2.65 7.21
N GLN A 41 -12.47 3.18 8.43
CA GLN A 41 -12.68 4.63 8.65
C GLN A 41 -11.37 5.39 8.46
N VAL A 42 -10.80 5.28 7.26
CA VAL A 42 -9.59 6.01 6.86
C VAL A 42 -9.88 7.49 7.07
N ARG A 43 -9.14 8.12 8.00
CA ARG A 43 -9.23 9.56 8.25
C ARG A 43 -9.06 10.33 6.94
N PRO A 44 -9.72 11.47 6.74
CA PRO A 44 -9.60 12.25 5.50
C PRO A 44 -8.13 12.48 5.08
N GLU A 45 -7.26 12.77 6.03
CA GLU A 45 -5.83 12.99 5.86
C GLU A 45 -5.13 11.74 5.30
N HIS A 46 -5.47 10.56 5.81
CA HIS A 46 -4.92 9.30 5.32
C HIS A 46 -5.39 9.02 3.89
N LYS A 47 -6.62 9.41 3.52
CA LYS A 47 -7.11 9.28 2.13
C LYS A 47 -6.36 10.20 1.18
N ILE A 48 -6.08 11.43 1.61
CA ILE A 48 -5.30 12.40 0.84
C ILE A 48 -3.89 11.83 0.62
N TRP A 49 -3.24 11.34 1.68
CA TRP A 49 -1.94 10.68 1.58
C TRP A 49 -1.95 9.49 0.63
N LEU A 50 -2.92 8.58 0.78
CA LEU A 50 -3.03 7.38 -0.04
C LEU A 50 -3.23 7.72 -1.52
N LYS A 51 -4.03 8.77 -1.81
CA LYS A 51 -4.22 9.28 -3.16
C LYS A 51 -2.91 9.80 -3.75
N THR A 52 -2.12 10.54 -2.96
CA THR A 52 -0.80 11.02 -3.37
C THR A 52 0.13 9.85 -3.67
N VAL A 53 0.21 8.84 -2.78
CA VAL A 53 0.98 7.61 -2.98
C VAL A 53 0.63 6.93 -4.31
N PHE A 54 -0.67 6.68 -4.56
CA PHE A 54 -1.10 6.02 -5.79
C PHE A 54 -0.80 6.84 -7.04
N ASN A 55 -0.96 8.16 -6.98
CA ASN A 55 -0.66 9.04 -8.10
C ASN A 55 0.85 9.06 -8.41
N THR A 56 1.70 9.15 -7.38
CA THR A 56 3.16 9.08 -7.53
C THR A 56 3.56 7.73 -8.15
N THR A 57 3.06 6.62 -7.61
CA THR A 57 3.33 5.28 -8.17
C THR A 57 2.92 5.21 -9.64
N LYS A 58 1.69 5.62 -9.95
CA LYS A 58 1.17 5.60 -11.32
C LYS A 58 2.03 6.44 -12.26
N TYR A 59 2.44 7.63 -11.83
CA TYR A 59 3.28 8.51 -12.63
C TYR A 59 4.64 7.87 -12.94
N LEU A 60 5.31 7.31 -11.93
CA LEU A 60 6.62 6.67 -12.13
C LEU A 60 6.51 5.44 -13.03
N VAL A 61 5.52 4.57 -12.80
CA VAL A 61 5.28 3.37 -13.63
C VAL A 61 4.96 3.76 -15.08
N ALA A 62 4.06 4.73 -15.28
CA ALA A 62 3.66 5.15 -16.62
C ALA A 62 4.81 5.74 -17.45
N ASN A 63 5.83 6.31 -16.79
CA ASN A 63 7.01 6.87 -17.43
C ASN A 63 8.22 5.92 -17.43
N GLY A 64 8.08 4.69 -16.94
CA GLY A 64 9.19 3.72 -16.88
C GLY A 64 10.31 4.14 -15.93
N LEU A 65 10.00 4.94 -14.92
CA LEU A 65 10.97 5.47 -13.97
C LEU A 65 11.19 4.50 -12.80
N SER A 66 12.44 4.31 -12.42
CA SER A 66 12.81 3.43 -11.31
C SER A 66 12.42 4.03 -9.97
N PHE A 67 11.70 3.26 -9.15
CA PHE A 67 11.27 3.69 -7.82
C PHE A 67 12.44 3.84 -6.86
N ARG A 68 13.43 2.95 -7.01
CA ARG A 68 14.62 2.83 -6.17
C ARG A 68 15.86 3.32 -6.92
N GLY A 69 16.83 3.81 -6.16
CA GLY A 69 18.17 4.08 -6.63
C GLY A 69 19.10 2.90 -6.34
N HIS A 70 20.39 3.08 -6.64
CA HIS A 70 21.40 2.04 -6.43
C HIS A 70 21.66 1.76 -4.93
N GLU A 71 21.51 2.78 -4.08
CA GLU A 71 21.61 2.66 -2.61
C GLU A 71 20.41 3.35 -1.94
N GLU A 72 19.35 2.61 -1.61
CA GLU A 72 18.31 3.08 -0.68
C GLU A 72 18.82 2.91 0.76
N ASN A 73 19.58 3.88 1.26
CA ASN A 73 19.98 3.90 2.67
C ASN A 73 19.21 4.99 3.41
N SER A 74 18.36 4.60 4.37
CA SER A 74 17.63 5.54 5.23
C SER A 74 18.52 6.40 6.13
N MET A 75 19.83 6.12 6.18
CA MET A 75 20.83 6.86 6.96
C MET A 75 21.80 7.69 6.12
N LEU A 76 21.75 7.61 4.79
CA LEU A 76 22.56 8.51 3.95
C LEU A 76 21.76 9.79 3.72
N GLU A 77 22.32 10.89 4.20
CA GLU A 77 21.88 12.24 3.85
C GLU A 77 21.83 12.39 2.32
N GLU A 78 20.78 13.07 1.88
CA GLU A 78 20.56 13.69 0.57
C GLU A 78 21.64 13.44 -0.50
N GLY A 79 21.23 12.70 -1.54
CA GLY A 79 22.02 12.53 -2.74
C GLY A 79 21.18 12.05 -3.93
N LEU A 80 21.67 12.34 -5.15
CA LEU A 80 21.13 11.91 -6.45
C LEU A 80 20.96 10.37 -6.59
N SER A 81 21.42 9.60 -5.61
CA SER A 81 21.31 8.14 -5.49
C SER A 81 20.06 7.66 -4.75
N GLY A 82 19.27 8.56 -4.17
CA GLY A 82 17.97 8.25 -3.58
C GLY A 82 16.96 7.81 -4.66
N GLY A 83 16.15 6.80 -4.37
CA GLY A 83 15.11 6.36 -5.31
C GLY A 83 14.14 7.46 -5.67
N LEU A 84 13.72 7.53 -6.94
CA LEU A 84 12.81 8.56 -7.43
C LEU A 84 11.50 8.60 -6.65
N TYR A 85 11.09 7.49 -6.05
CA TYR A 85 9.88 7.43 -5.24
C TYR A 85 9.94 8.38 -4.04
N LEU A 86 10.98 8.30 -3.20
CA LEU A 86 11.11 9.16 -2.02
C LEU A 86 11.43 10.60 -2.40
N ASN A 87 12.31 10.79 -3.38
CA ASN A 87 12.71 12.12 -3.85
C ASN A 87 11.52 12.90 -4.43
N THR A 88 10.56 12.21 -5.06
CA THR A 88 9.33 12.87 -5.53
C THR A 88 8.54 13.47 -4.36
N PHE A 89 8.53 12.83 -3.19
CA PHE A 89 7.87 13.40 -2.02
C PHE A 89 8.66 14.57 -1.44
N SER A 90 9.96 14.39 -1.16
CA SER A 90 10.80 15.40 -0.51
C SER A 90 11.02 16.64 -1.37
N ASP A 91 11.29 16.46 -2.67
CA ASP A 91 11.84 17.52 -3.52
C ASP A 91 10.76 18.19 -4.37
N LEU A 92 9.64 17.50 -4.63
CA LEU A 92 8.58 18.01 -5.51
C LEU A 92 7.25 18.24 -4.77
N ILE A 93 6.76 17.26 -4.01
CA ILE A 93 5.41 17.33 -3.43
C ILE A 93 5.39 18.18 -2.16
N PHE A 94 6.26 17.92 -1.19
CA PHE A 94 6.25 18.63 0.10
C PHE A 94 6.53 20.14 -0.01
N PRO A 95 7.44 20.62 -0.88
CA PRO A 95 7.62 22.05 -1.05
C PRO A 95 6.38 22.77 -1.62
N GLN A 96 5.55 22.06 -2.39
CA GLN A 96 4.32 22.61 -2.96
C GLN A 96 3.10 22.45 -2.04
N ASP A 97 3.07 21.40 -1.23
CA ASP A 97 2.01 21.14 -0.26
C ASP A 97 2.60 20.73 1.11
N PRO A 98 2.89 21.74 1.96
CA PRO A 98 3.38 21.49 3.33
C PRO A 98 2.38 20.72 4.20
N HIS A 99 1.08 20.74 3.88
CA HIS A 99 0.08 19.99 4.62
C HIS A 99 0.27 18.48 4.41
N LEU A 100 0.63 18.05 3.20
CA LEU A 100 1.01 16.65 2.93
C LEU A 100 2.24 16.22 3.75
N GLN A 101 3.21 17.10 3.94
CA GLN A 101 4.38 16.81 4.77
C GLN A 101 4.00 16.61 6.24
N GLN A 102 3.09 17.44 6.77
CA GLN A 102 2.55 17.26 8.12
C GLN A 102 1.83 15.93 8.26
N ILE A 103 0.96 15.58 7.30
CA ILE A 103 0.28 14.28 7.29
C ILE A 103 1.31 13.14 7.32
N ALA A 104 2.29 13.16 6.41
CA ALA A 104 3.34 12.15 6.32
C ALA A 104 4.15 11.97 7.62
N THR A 105 4.34 13.06 8.37
CA THR A 105 5.08 13.06 9.64
C THR A 105 4.34 12.29 10.73
N TYR A 106 3.02 12.47 10.83
CA TYR A 106 2.19 11.85 11.87
C TYR A 106 1.66 10.46 11.53
N LEU A 107 1.86 9.99 10.29
CA LEU A 107 1.48 8.64 9.89
C LEU A 107 2.38 7.59 10.56
N PRO A 108 1.81 6.45 11.02
CA PRO A 108 2.61 5.32 11.44
C PRO A 108 3.44 4.79 10.26
N THR A 109 4.62 4.23 10.54
CA THR A 109 5.60 3.81 9.51
C THR A 109 5.00 2.97 8.38
N ASN A 110 4.13 2.01 8.71
CA ASN A 110 3.47 1.16 7.73
C ASN A 110 2.42 1.87 6.88
N ALA A 111 1.87 3.00 7.34
CA ALA A 111 0.95 3.83 6.57
C ALA A 111 1.67 4.91 5.76
N LYS A 112 3.01 4.98 5.80
CA LYS A 112 3.79 5.85 4.91
C LYS A 112 3.93 5.25 3.52
N TYR A 113 3.78 3.93 3.36
CA TYR A 113 3.92 3.23 2.07
C TYR A 113 5.27 3.50 1.39
N THR A 114 6.31 3.68 2.20
CA THR A 114 7.66 4.00 1.73
C THR A 114 8.59 2.78 1.71
N SER A 115 8.23 1.67 2.36
CA SER A 115 9.09 0.48 2.37
C SER A 115 9.04 -0.25 1.02
N PRO A 116 10.10 -1.00 0.68
CA PRO A 116 10.16 -1.69 -0.59
C PRO A 116 9.01 -2.65 -0.87
N GLU A 117 8.67 -3.43 0.15
CA GLU A 117 7.64 -4.46 0.11
C GLU A 117 6.27 -3.82 -0.13
N ILE A 118 5.98 -2.75 0.61
CA ILE A 118 4.70 -2.04 0.51
C ILE A 118 4.58 -1.35 -0.86
N GLN A 119 5.66 -0.79 -1.41
CA GLN A 119 5.64 -0.21 -2.76
C GLN A 119 5.29 -1.27 -3.82
N ASN A 120 5.83 -2.48 -3.71
CA ASN A 120 5.49 -3.58 -4.62
C ASN A 120 4.02 -3.99 -4.51
N GLU A 121 3.50 -4.13 -3.27
CA GLU A 121 2.07 -4.42 -3.05
C GLU A 121 1.16 -3.34 -3.66
N VAL A 122 1.56 -2.07 -3.57
CA VAL A 122 0.83 -0.95 -4.19
C VAL A 122 0.81 -1.08 -5.72
N ILE A 123 1.94 -1.45 -6.34
CA ILE A 123 2.02 -1.69 -7.80
C ILE A 123 1.11 -2.85 -8.20
N GLU A 124 1.18 -3.97 -7.48
CA GLU A 124 0.34 -5.15 -7.74
C GLU A 124 -1.15 -4.80 -7.63
N THR A 125 -1.53 -4.08 -6.58
CA THR A 125 -2.91 -3.61 -6.37
C THR A 125 -3.38 -2.73 -7.53
N LEU A 126 -2.56 -1.77 -7.97
CA LEU A 126 -2.91 -0.91 -9.10
C LEU A 126 -3.06 -1.71 -10.41
N ALA A 127 -2.19 -2.70 -10.64
CA ALA A 127 -2.27 -3.57 -11.80
C ALA A 127 -3.55 -4.44 -11.78
N GLU A 128 -3.95 -4.94 -10.62
CA GLU A 128 -5.21 -5.68 -10.45
C GLU A 128 -6.44 -4.81 -10.72
N ILE A 129 -6.47 -3.60 -10.18
CA ILE A 129 -7.55 -2.63 -10.42
C ILE A 129 -7.68 -2.32 -11.91
N GLU A 130 -6.55 -2.12 -12.60
CA GLU A 130 -6.56 -1.86 -14.04
C GLU A 130 -7.06 -3.06 -14.84
N ARG A 131 -6.63 -4.28 -14.50
CA ARG A 131 -7.10 -5.51 -15.14
C ARG A 131 -8.61 -5.69 -14.97
N ASP A 132 -9.13 -5.51 -13.75
CA ASP A 132 -10.58 -5.61 -13.48
C ASP A 132 -11.35 -4.53 -14.27
N SER A 133 -10.84 -3.30 -14.28
CA SER A 133 -11.45 -2.19 -15.03
C SER A 133 -11.53 -2.50 -16.53
N ARG A 134 -10.47 -3.06 -17.12
CA ARG A 134 -10.44 -3.47 -18.52
C ARG A 134 -11.44 -4.60 -18.80
N GLN A 135 -11.54 -5.61 -17.93
CA GLN A 135 -12.51 -6.70 -18.07
C GLN A 135 -13.95 -6.19 -18.01
N ARG A 136 -14.26 -5.25 -17.11
CA ARG A 136 -15.59 -4.62 -17.03
C ARG A 136 -15.94 -3.87 -18.31
N VAL A 137 -15.01 -3.07 -18.84
CA VAL A 137 -15.22 -2.35 -20.12
C VAL A 137 -15.43 -3.32 -21.28
N GLN A 138 -14.67 -4.41 -21.35
CA GLN A 138 -14.86 -5.45 -22.37
C GLN A 138 -16.23 -6.11 -22.25
N ARG A 139 -16.67 -6.47 -21.05
CA ARG A 139 -18.02 -7.05 -20.82
C ARG A 139 -19.13 -6.09 -21.24
N SER A 140 -19.02 -4.80 -20.93
CA SER A 140 -20.00 -3.79 -21.36
C SER A 140 -20.06 -3.62 -22.88
N ARG A 141 -18.94 -3.80 -23.60
CA ARG A 141 -18.92 -3.75 -25.08
C ARG A 141 -19.56 -4.97 -25.74
N VAL A 142 -19.51 -6.15 -25.10
CA VAL A 142 -20.12 -7.37 -25.64
C VAL A 142 -21.66 -7.34 -25.53
N ILE A 143 -22.24 -6.54 -24.63
CA ILE A 143 -23.70 -6.45 -24.42
C ILE A 143 -24.39 -5.53 -25.45
N HIS A 144 -23.65 -4.84 -26.32
CA HIS A 144 -24.19 -4.15 -27.50
C HIS A 144 -23.82 -4.89 -28.80
N PRO A 145 -24.45 -6.03 -29.12
CA PRO A 145 -24.34 -6.61 -30.44
C PRO A 145 -25.15 -5.74 -31.39
N ASN A 146 -24.45 -4.94 -32.19
CA ASN A 146 -24.82 -4.52 -33.55
C ASN A 146 -26.34 -4.46 -33.80
N ASP A 147 -27.00 -3.36 -33.42
CA ASP A 147 -28.30 -3.00 -33.96
C ASP A 147 -28.12 -2.75 -35.46
N GLY A 148 -28.27 -3.84 -36.22
CA GLY A 148 -28.29 -3.84 -37.66
C GLY A 148 -29.45 -2.97 -38.11
N TRP A 149 -29.13 -1.76 -38.57
CA TRP A 149 -30.03 -0.96 -39.38
C TRP A 149 -30.19 -1.69 -40.72
N ASN A 150 -31.18 -2.56 -40.79
CA ASN A 150 -31.79 -2.96 -42.05
C ASN A 150 -32.60 -1.75 -42.54
N TYR A 151 -32.03 -1.03 -43.50
CA TYR A 151 -32.78 -0.18 -44.43
C TYR A 151 -33.09 -0.97 -45.70
#